data_AF-A0A401W2J8-F1
#
_entry.id   AF-A0A401W2J8-F1
#
_cell.length_a   1.000
_cell.length_b   1.000
_cell.length_c   1.000
_cell.angle_alpha   90.00
_cell.angle_beta   90.00
_cell.angle_gamma   90.00
#
_symmetry.space_group_name_H-M   'P 1'
#
loop_
_entity.id
_entity.type
_entity.pdbx_description
1 polymer ?
#
loop_
_entity_poly.entity_id
_entity_poly.type
_entity_poly.pdbx_seq_one_letter_code
_entity_poly.pdbx_strand_id
1 'polypeptide(L)'
;MPVATQECCPGLLTAPLDEDQATELAKVFKALGDPVRLRLLSMIASRAGGEVCVCELTPAFELSQPTISHHLKLLRQAGLIDCERRGTWVYYWLLPETTDRLAGLLVRPAGQPLPEPAGGAGAVRADGAAGAVRVAGAAGASS
;
A
#
# COMPACT_ATOMS: atom_id res chain seq x y z
N MET A 1 -19.53 -22.08 19.86
CA MET A 1 -19.05 -22.73 18.62
C MET A 1 -17.59 -22.33 18.45
N PRO A 2 -16.61 -23.24 18.54
CA PRO A 2 -15.21 -22.86 18.38
C PRO A 2 -14.95 -22.60 16.89
N VAL A 3 -14.50 -21.40 16.56
CA VAL A 3 -14.01 -21.06 15.22
C VAL A 3 -12.72 -21.83 14.99
N ALA A 4 -12.69 -22.61 13.91
CA ALA A 4 -11.51 -23.34 13.48
C ALA A 4 -10.40 -22.37 13.06
N THR A 5 -9.48 -22.07 13.98
CA THR A 5 -8.19 -21.46 13.70
C THR A 5 -7.21 -22.54 13.24
N GLN A 6 -7.40 -23.03 12.01
CA GLN A 6 -6.43 -23.84 11.27
C GLN A 6 -6.57 -23.35 9.82
N GLU A 7 -5.69 -22.49 9.30
CA GLU A 7 -4.25 -22.70 9.13
C GLU A 7 -3.47 -21.44 9.50
N CYS A 8 -2.57 -21.57 10.48
CA CYS A 8 -1.74 -20.47 10.96
C CYS A 8 -0.65 -20.19 9.91
N CYS A 9 -0.95 -19.36 8.91
CA CYS A 9 0.12 -18.63 8.25
C CYS A 9 0.84 -17.83 9.35
N PRO A 10 2.16 -17.95 9.53
CA PRO A 10 2.85 -17.01 10.39
C PRO A 10 2.51 -15.61 9.89
N GLY A 11 2.08 -14.73 10.80
CA GLY A 11 1.90 -13.33 10.45
C GLY A 11 3.19 -12.82 9.82
N LEU A 12 3.09 -11.84 8.92
CA LEU A 12 4.25 -11.21 8.27
C LEU A 12 5.28 -10.69 9.30
N LEU A 13 4.83 -10.50 10.55
CA LEU A 13 5.59 -10.02 11.70
C LEU A 13 6.10 -11.14 12.64
N THR A 14 5.80 -12.41 12.37
CA THR A 14 6.09 -13.54 13.28
C THR A 14 7.09 -14.55 12.71
N ALA A 15 7.13 -14.75 11.40
CA ALA A 15 8.17 -15.54 10.74
C ALA A 15 8.44 -15.04 9.30
N PRO A 16 9.61 -15.37 8.71
CA PRO A 16 9.90 -15.05 7.32
C PRO A 16 8.91 -15.72 6.36
N LEU A 17 8.53 -14.99 5.30
CA LEU A 17 7.71 -15.51 4.22
C LEU A 17 8.57 -16.36 3.26
N ASP A 18 7.97 -17.40 2.70
CA ASP A 18 8.52 -18.06 1.51
C ASP A 18 8.28 -17.21 0.24
N GLU A 19 8.92 -17.61 -0.86
CA GLU A 19 8.90 -16.85 -2.12
C GLU A 19 7.50 -16.78 -2.74
N ASP A 20 6.71 -17.85 -2.63
CA ASP A 20 5.36 -17.93 -3.17
C ASP A 20 4.41 -17.01 -2.37
N GLN A 21 4.47 -17.07 -1.04
CA GLN A 21 3.71 -16.20 -0.15
C GLN A 21 4.04 -14.72 -0.40
N ALA A 22 5.34 -14.39 -0.51
CA ALA A 22 5.78 -13.03 -0.80
C ALA A 22 5.26 -12.54 -2.16
N THR A 23 5.29 -13.41 -3.18
CA THR A 23 4.78 -13.10 -4.53
C THR A 23 3.28 -12.85 -4.53
N GLU A 24 2.49 -13.70 -3.86
CA GLU A 24 1.04 -13.51 -3.77
C GLU A 24 0.68 -12.24 -3.01
N LEU A 25 1.35 -11.96 -1.88
CA LEU A 25 1.12 -10.74 -1.11
C LEU A 25 1.53 -9.49 -1.88
N ALA A 26 2.64 -9.54 -2.61
CA ALA A 26 3.08 -8.42 -3.43
C ALA A 26 2.05 -8.04 -4.49
N LYS A 27 1.32 -9.00 -5.08
CA LYS A 27 0.22 -8.72 -6.02
C LYS A 27 -0.89 -7.90 -5.36
N VAL A 28 -1.29 -8.28 -4.15
CA VAL A 28 -2.35 -7.60 -3.40
C VAL A 28 -1.89 -6.22 -2.94
N PHE A 29 -0.69 -6.11 -2.36
CA PHE A 29 -0.15 -4.81 -1.95
C PHE A 29 0.08 -3.88 -3.14
N LYS A 30 0.48 -4.39 -4.31
CA LYS A 30 0.57 -3.58 -5.54
C LYS A 30 -0.80 -3.06 -5.98
N ALA A 31 -1.86 -3.85 -5.84
CA ALA A 31 -3.22 -3.38 -6.09
C ALA A 31 -3.67 -2.31 -5.07
N LEU A 32 -3.29 -2.45 -3.80
CA LEU A 32 -3.60 -1.48 -2.75
C LEU A 32 -2.68 -0.25 -2.74
N GLY A 33 -1.52 -0.29 -3.40
CA GLY A 33 -0.52 0.80 -3.38
C GLY A 33 -0.88 2.04 -4.21
N ASP A 34 -2.13 2.18 -4.64
CA ASP A 34 -2.59 3.28 -5.48
C ASP A 34 -3.79 3.98 -4.86
N PRO A 35 -3.78 5.33 -4.82
CA PRO A 35 -4.79 6.09 -4.10
C PRO A 35 -6.19 5.96 -4.71
N VAL A 36 -6.29 5.84 -6.04
CA VAL A 36 -7.57 5.69 -6.74
C VAL A 36 -8.15 4.32 -6.41
N ARG A 37 -7.33 3.26 -6.46
CA ARG A 37 -7.75 1.89 -6.11
C ARG A 37 -8.17 1.76 -4.65
N LEU A 38 -7.44 2.37 -3.72
CA LEU A 38 -7.84 2.39 -2.30
C LEU A 38 -9.17 3.09 -2.09
N ARG A 39 -9.38 4.23 -2.74
CA ARG A 39 -10.63 4.97 -2.62
C ARG A 39 -11.81 4.20 -3.24
N LEU A 40 -11.62 3.56 -4.40
CA LEU A 40 -12.61 2.68 -5.01
C LEU A 40 -12.98 1.51 -4.08
N LEU A 41 -11.98 0.82 -3.53
CA LEU A 41 -12.20 -0.29 -2.59
C LEU A 41 -12.96 0.17 -1.35
N SER A 42 -12.58 1.31 -0.76
CA SER A 42 -13.25 1.90 0.39
C SER A 42 -14.73 2.22 0.11
N MET A 43 -15.03 2.79 -1.06
CA MET A 43 -16.41 3.08 -1.47
C MET A 43 -17.25 1.79 -1.65
N ILE A 44 -16.65 0.73 -2.19
CA ILE A 44 -17.33 -0.58 -2.35
C ILE A 44 -17.56 -1.22 -0.98
N ALA A 45 -16.52 -1.28 -0.13
CA ALA A 45 -16.56 -1.92 1.18
C ALA A 45 -17.49 -1.24 2.18
N SER A 46 -17.67 0.09 2.07
CA SER A 46 -18.54 0.86 2.96
C SER A 46 -20.01 0.89 2.53
N ARG A 47 -20.38 0.23 1.42
CA ARG A 47 -21.75 0.22 0.93
C ARG A 47 -22.63 -0.70 1.75
N ALA A 48 -23.68 -0.15 2.36
CA ALA A 48 -24.65 -0.90 3.18
C ALA A 48 -25.36 -2.06 2.44
N GLY A 49 -25.50 -1.99 1.12
CA GLY A 49 -26.14 -3.01 0.28
C GLY A 49 -25.21 -4.14 -0.20
N GLY A 50 -23.93 -4.13 0.18
CA GLY A 50 -22.96 -5.15 -0.22
C GLY A 50 -22.41 -5.02 -1.65
N GLU A 51 -23.09 -4.29 -2.55
CA GLU A 51 -22.65 -4.08 -3.93
C GLU A 51 -22.88 -2.64 -4.42
N VAL A 52 -22.08 -2.19 -5.39
CA VAL A 52 -22.13 -0.84 -5.97
C VAL A 52 -22.05 -0.90 -7.50
N CYS A 53 -22.91 -0.15 -8.19
CA CYS A 53 -22.83 0.04 -9.65
C CYS A 53 -21.59 0.86 -10.02
N VAL A 54 -20.91 0.51 -11.13
CA VAL A 54 -19.82 1.33 -11.71
C VAL A 54 -20.23 2.77 -12.00
N CYS A 55 -21.51 2.97 -12.33
CA CYS A 55 -22.12 4.26 -12.60
C CYS A 55 -22.17 5.17 -11.37
N GLU A 56 -22.23 4.59 -10.16
CA GLU A 56 -22.18 5.33 -8.90
C GLU A 56 -20.75 5.60 -8.43
N LEU A 57 -19.78 4.78 -8.86
CA LEU A 57 -18.37 4.94 -8.51
C LEU A 57 -17.69 6.05 -9.33
N THR A 58 -17.95 6.08 -10.63
CA THR A 58 -17.26 6.94 -11.60
C THR A 58 -17.35 8.44 -11.28
N PRO A 59 -18.52 9.00 -10.87
CA PRO A 59 -18.66 10.43 -10.56
C PRO A 59 -17.78 10.93 -9.41
N ALA A 60 -17.24 10.04 -8.57
CA ALA A 60 -16.36 10.43 -7.45
C ALA A 60 -14.92 10.77 -7.88
N PHE A 61 -14.60 10.60 -9.17
CA PHE A 61 -13.26 10.76 -9.72
C PHE A 61 -13.28 11.62 -10.98
N GLU A 62 -12.27 12.46 -11.14
CA GLU A 62 -12.00 13.21 -12.39
C GLU A 62 -11.23 12.33 -13.40
N LEU A 63 -11.70 11.10 -13.59
CA LEU A 63 -11.04 10.11 -14.43
C LEU A 63 -12.01 9.60 -15.50
N SER A 64 -11.45 9.16 -16.62
CA SER A 64 -12.23 8.53 -17.68
C SER A 64 -12.77 7.16 -17.23
N GLN A 65 -13.91 6.77 -17.78
CA GLN A 65 -14.49 5.45 -17.52
C GLN A 65 -13.55 4.27 -17.87
N PRO A 66 -12.74 4.32 -18.96
CA PRO A 66 -11.73 3.30 -19.22
C PRO A 66 -10.68 3.19 -18.11
N THR A 67 -10.25 4.32 -17.54
CA THR A 67 -9.28 4.35 -16.43
C THR A 67 -9.88 3.73 -15.17
N ILE A 68 -11.12 4.07 -14.81
CA ILE A 68 -11.82 3.46 -13.66
C ILE A 68 -12.01 1.95 -13.87
N SER A 69 -12.40 1.52 -15.07
CA SER A 69 -12.54 0.10 -15.40
C SER A 69 -11.22 -0.65 -15.29
N HIS A 70 -10.12 -0.03 -15.67
CA HIS A 70 -8.78 -0.59 -15.50
C HIS A 70 -8.45 -0.80 -14.02
N HIS A 71 -8.70 0.21 -13.18
CA HIS A 71 -8.49 0.10 -11.73
C HIS A 71 -9.34 -1.00 -11.08
N LEU A 72 -10.61 -1.11 -11.46
CA LEU A 72 -11.51 -2.17 -10.99
C LEU A 72 -11.05 -3.56 -11.43
N LYS A 73 -10.53 -3.69 -12.66
CA LYS A 73 -9.94 -4.94 -13.14
C LYS A 73 -8.73 -5.35 -12.31
N LEU A 74 -7.84 -4.42 -11.96
CA LEU A 74 -6.67 -4.70 -11.13
C LEU A 74 -7.06 -5.14 -9.71
N LEU A 75 -8.06 -4.49 -9.11
CA LEU A 75 -8.60 -4.90 -7.81
C LEU A 75 -9.20 -6.31 -7.86
N ARG A 76 -9.93 -6.64 -8.93
CA ARG A 76 -10.48 -7.99 -9.14
C ARG A 76 -9.39 -9.04 -9.34
N GLN A 77 -8.36 -8.72 -10.13
CA GLN A 77 -7.20 -9.62 -10.33
C GLN A 77 -6.43 -9.89 -9.04
N ALA A 78 -6.46 -8.95 -8.09
CA ALA A 78 -5.90 -9.13 -6.75
C ALA A 78 -6.84 -9.85 -5.77
N GLY A 79 -8.03 -10.28 -6.21
CA GLY A 79 -9.00 -10.99 -5.38
C GLY A 79 -9.65 -10.13 -4.29
N LEU A 80 -9.61 -8.80 -4.41
CA LEU A 80 -10.19 -7.89 -3.41
C LEU A 80 -11.68 -7.63 -3.65
N ILE A 81 -12.11 -7.69 -4.91
CA ILE A 81 -13.48 -7.45 -5.32
C ILE A 81 -13.88 -8.46 -6.39
N ASP A 82 -15.18 -8.66 -6.57
CA ASP A 82 -15.73 -9.34 -7.73
C ASP A 82 -16.85 -8.50 -8.36
N CYS A 83 -17.36 -8.94 -9.51
CA CYS A 83 -18.33 -8.18 -10.28
C CYS A 83 -19.34 -9.06 -11.02
N GLU A 84 -20.54 -8.52 -11.19
CA GLU A 84 -21.61 -9.13 -11.99
C GLU A 84 -22.16 -8.10 -12.97
N ARG A 85 -22.38 -8.54 -14.21
CA ARG A 85 -23.07 -7.73 -15.21
C ARG A 85 -24.56 -8.04 -15.17
N ARG A 86 -25.37 -7.01 -14.90
CA ARG A 86 -26.84 -7.07 -14.89
C ARG A 86 -27.40 -6.12 -15.96
N GLY A 87 -27.66 -6.68 -17.13
CA GLY A 87 -28.05 -5.93 -18.32
C GLY A 87 -26.92 -5.03 -18.84
N THR A 88 -27.15 -3.72 -18.83
CA THR A 88 -26.18 -2.71 -19.27
C THR A 88 -25.19 -2.32 -18.16
N TRP A 89 -25.53 -2.62 -16.90
CA TRP A 89 -24.76 -2.18 -15.73
C TRP A 89 -23.88 -3.28 -15.17
N VAL A 90 -22.79 -2.88 -14.51
CA VAL A 90 -21.88 -3.79 -13.80
C VAL A 90 -21.83 -3.37 -12.33
N TYR A 91 -22.08 -4.34 -11.47
CA TYR A 91 -22.05 -4.19 -10.02
C TYR A 91 -20.78 -4.83 -9.47
N TYR A 92 -20.19 -4.21 -8.45
CA TYR A 92 -18.98 -4.67 -7.77
C TYR A 92 -19.24 -4.84 -6.29
N TRP A 93 -18.67 -5.87 -5.68
CA TRP A 93 -18.72 -6.13 -4.23
C TRP A 93 -17.36 -6.55 -3.70
N LEU A 94 -17.18 -6.42 -2.38
CA LEU A 94 -15.96 -6.84 -1.68
C LEU A 94 -15.92 -8.36 -1.54
N LEU A 95 -14.72 -8.94 -1.70
CA LEU A 95 -14.43 -10.32 -1.27
C LEU A 95 -13.76 -10.29 0.11
N PRO A 96 -14.49 -10.55 1.21
CA PRO A 96 -13.99 -10.36 2.57
C PRO A 96 -12.79 -11.25 2.89
N GLU A 97 -12.68 -12.42 2.26
CA GLU A 97 -11.66 -13.44 2.53
C GLU A 97 -10.25 -12.87 2.35
N THR A 98 -10.03 -12.08 1.29
CA THR A 98 -8.72 -11.47 1.01
C THR A 98 -8.37 -10.39 2.03
N THR A 99 -9.34 -9.55 2.40
CA THR A 99 -9.13 -8.50 3.41
C THR A 99 -8.93 -9.08 4.82
N ASP A 100 -9.64 -10.14 5.17
CA ASP A 100 -9.50 -10.82 6.46
C ASP A 100 -8.13 -11.48 6.57
N ARG A 101 -7.66 -12.11 5.48
CA ARG A 101 -6.29 -12.65 5.40
C ARG A 101 -5.23 -11.56 5.58
N LEU A 102 -5.37 -10.42 4.90
CA LEU A 102 -4.44 -9.30 5.05
C LEU A 102 -4.43 -8.76 6.48
N ALA A 103 -5.61 -8.61 7.10
CA ALA A 103 -5.72 -8.17 8.48
C ALA A 103 -4.98 -9.14 9.40
N GLY A 104 -5.21 -10.44 9.28
CA GLY A 104 -4.52 -11.47 10.07
C GLY A 104 -2.99 -11.43 9.91
N LEU A 105 -2.49 -11.17 8.70
CA LEU A 105 -1.05 -11.09 8.43
C LEU A 105 -0.37 -9.86 9.04
N LEU A 106 -1.09 -8.74 9.13
CA LEU A 106 -0.56 -7.45 9.60
C LEU A 106 -0.81 -7.20 11.08
N VAL A 107 -1.64 -8.01 11.73
CA VAL A 107 -1.86 -7.93 13.18
C VAL A 107 -0.55 -8.18 13.91
N ARG A 108 -0.13 -7.17 14.69
CA ARG A 108 1.00 -7.33 15.61
C ARG A 108 0.57 -8.26 16.76
N PRO A 109 1.28 -9.36 17.04
CA PRO A 109 1.06 -10.12 18.27
C PRO A 109 1.35 -9.20 19.47
N ALA A 110 0.32 -8.84 20.23
CA ALA A 110 0.48 -8.05 21.43
C ALA A 110 1.18 -8.91 22.50
N GLY A 111 2.45 -8.59 22.83
CA GLY A 111 3.17 -9.29 23.91
C GLY A 111 4.69 -9.31 23.81
N GLN A 112 5.30 -8.94 22.68
CA GLN A 112 6.76 -8.80 22.58
C GLN A 112 7.15 -7.32 22.70
N PRO A 113 7.99 -6.93 23.69
CA PRO A 113 8.63 -5.63 23.68
C PRO A 113 9.40 -5.48 22.36
N LEU A 114 9.24 -4.33 21.70
CA LEU A 114 10.13 -3.99 20.59
C LEU A 114 11.55 -4.03 21.14
N PRO A 115 12.54 -4.68 20.50
CA PRO A 115 13.92 -4.49 20.90
C PRO A 115 14.19 -2.98 20.88
N GLU A 116 14.59 -2.43 22.03
CA GLU A 116 14.90 -1.00 22.11
C GLU A 116 15.92 -0.68 21.01
N PRO A 117 15.76 0.43 20.28
CA PRO A 117 16.76 0.84 19.31
C PRO A 117 18.07 1.00 20.09
N ALA A 118 19.00 0.07 19.86
CA ALA A 118 20.30 0.09 20.51
C ALA A 118 20.93 1.46 20.29
N GLY A 119 21.02 2.24 21.37
CA GLY A 119 21.64 3.56 21.35
C GLY A 119 23.09 3.44 20.91
N GLY A 120 23.41 4.07 19.78
CA GLY A 120 24.75 4.46 19.37
C GLY A 120 24.63 5.84 18.73
N ALA A 121 24.77 6.94 19.49
CA ALA A 121 26.06 7.52 19.82
C ALA A 121 26.97 7.64 18.58
N GLY A 122 26.65 8.63 17.74
CA GLY A 122 27.49 9.12 16.66
C GLY A 122 27.28 10.62 16.52
N ALA A 123 27.52 11.37 17.60
CA ALA A 123 27.62 12.82 17.54
C ALA A 123 28.79 13.19 16.62
N VAL A 124 28.49 13.54 15.38
CA VAL A 124 29.44 14.26 14.53
C VAL A 124 29.60 15.64 15.16
N ARG A 125 30.69 15.80 15.91
CA ARG A 125 31.18 17.10 16.34
C ARG A 125 31.57 17.89 15.09
N ALA A 126 30.78 18.91 14.77
CA ALA A 126 31.22 19.97 13.89
C ALA A 126 32.11 20.91 14.73
N ASP A 127 33.40 20.59 14.82
CA ASP A 127 34.41 21.58 15.16
C ASP A 127 34.88 22.24 13.87
N GLY A 128 34.49 23.51 13.71
CA GLY A 128 34.94 24.36 12.62
C GLY A 128 36.39 24.76 12.78
N ALA A 129 37.13 24.78 11.67
CA ALA A 129 38.39 25.49 11.57
C ALA A 129 38.31 26.46 10.38
N ALA A 130 38.32 27.73 10.71
CA ALA A 130 38.57 28.85 9.81
C ALA A 130 39.99 28.72 9.20
N GLY A 131 40.10 28.94 7.90
CA GLY A 131 41.37 29.01 7.19
C GLY A 131 41.28 30.03 6.06
N ALA A 132 41.50 31.29 6.40
CA ALA A 132 41.70 32.35 5.43
C ALA A 132 43.05 32.16 4.74
N VAL A 133 43.06 32.20 3.40
CA VAL A 133 44.23 32.66 2.63
C VAL A 133 43.74 33.65 1.58
N ARG A 134 44.30 34.85 1.66
CA ARG A 134 44.08 35.97 0.76
C ARG A 134 45.21 36.05 -0.28
N VAL A 135 44.77 36.35 -1.51
CA VAL A 135 45.35 37.30 -2.50
C VAL A 135 46.65 36.93 -3.25
N ALA A 136 46.52 36.84 -4.58
CA ALA A 136 47.22 37.61 -5.64
C ALA A 136 46.70 37.06 -7.00
N GLY A 137 46.40 37.78 -8.08
CA GLY A 137 46.77 39.12 -8.53
C GLY A 137 47.20 39.03 -10.01
N ALA A 138 46.55 39.81 -10.88
CA ALA A 138 47.04 40.41 -12.13
C ALA A 138 46.84 39.76 -13.53
N ALA A 139 46.49 40.69 -14.46
CA ALA A 139 46.72 40.78 -15.91
C ALA A 139 45.89 39.86 -16.84
N GLY A 140 45.36 40.28 -18.00
CA GLY A 140 45.39 41.51 -18.80
C GLY A 140 44.47 41.26 -20.03
N ALA A 141 43.66 42.23 -20.44
CA ALA A 141 43.78 43.01 -21.69
C ALA A 141 43.45 42.28 -23.02
N SER A 142 42.42 42.85 -23.70
CA SER A 142 42.25 43.02 -25.16
C SER A 142 42.07 41.76 -26.04
N SER A 143 41.14 41.68 -26.99
CA SER A 143 40.50 42.72 -27.82
C SER A 143 39.08 42.30 -28.23
#